data_AF-A0A433B548-F1
#
_entry.id   AF-A0A433B548-F1
#
_cell.length_a   1.000
_cell.length_b   1.000
_cell.length_c   1.000
_cell.angle_alpha   90.00
_cell.angle_beta   90.00
_cell.angle_gamma   90.00
#
_symmetry.space_group_name_H-M   'P 1'
#
loop_
_entity.id
_entity.type
_entity.pdbx_description
1 polymer ?
#
loop_
_entity_poly.entity_id
_entity_poly.type
_entity_poly.pdbx_seq_one_letter_code
_entity_poly.pdbx_strand_id
1 'polypeptide(L)'
;MDATFALHAHCKGLLGRRQNNLRAGVMVHGFDVPLDRPDIFGKSSELGAKILESYGLPLTIVRTNWRDLRDMPWYTVYIFALSSVMHQFSGVVSRAVIAADEAYDGEYLGCGSNSITNPLMSHFGFPIEFAGSGYTRTSKAKVFSGNPVVLSNLRVCFQSPIDGHNCGRCEKCIRTKLNFIAAGIGRVPCLGNLPNRSEIDGVTIDNPAVLNLYRDILDSGGDWAGHEELRDAVRRIVFSSKWERSRRRLAETPAKLSRRLTRIYRKHILRKPDLWRNWIGG
;
A
#
# COMPACT_ATOMS: atom_id res chain seq x y z
N MET A 1 0.09 -0.44 6.04
CA MET A 1 -1.23 0.21 6.17
C MET A 1 -2.36 -0.76 5.83
N ASP A 2 -2.34 -1.40 4.66
CA ASP A 2 -3.39 -2.34 4.22
C ASP A 2 -3.62 -3.51 5.15
N ALA A 3 -2.57 -4.28 5.42
CA ALA A 3 -2.65 -5.45 6.29
C ALA A 3 -3.16 -5.06 7.69
N THR A 4 -2.69 -3.92 8.21
CA THR A 4 -3.16 -3.36 9.48
C THR A 4 -4.61 -2.94 9.45
N PHE A 5 -5.09 -2.39 8.32
CA PHE A 5 -6.51 -2.08 8.14
C PHE A 5 -7.35 -3.37 8.13
N ALA A 6 -6.96 -4.38 7.36
CA ALA A 6 -7.69 -5.65 7.33
C ALA A 6 -7.74 -6.29 8.72
N LEU A 7 -6.60 -6.32 9.43
CA LEU A 7 -6.53 -6.74 10.83
C LEU A 7 -7.51 -5.96 11.71
N HIS A 8 -7.43 -4.62 11.71
CA HIS A 8 -8.28 -3.78 12.56
C HIS A 8 -9.76 -3.97 12.21
N ALA A 9 -10.10 -3.90 10.92
CA ALA A 9 -11.46 -4.01 10.42
C ALA A 9 -12.06 -5.37 10.78
N HIS A 10 -11.25 -6.44 10.73
CA HIS A 10 -11.66 -7.73 11.24
C HIS A 10 -11.84 -7.69 12.77
N CYS A 11 -10.84 -7.34 13.56
CA CYS A 11 -10.95 -7.44 15.01
C CYS A 11 -11.99 -6.48 15.62
N LYS A 12 -12.43 -5.44 14.90
CA LYS A 12 -13.45 -4.48 15.33
C LYS A 12 -14.82 -4.67 14.65
N GLY A 13 -15.00 -5.72 13.85
CA GLY A 13 -16.30 -6.05 13.23
C GLY A 13 -16.76 -5.06 12.16
N LEU A 14 -15.84 -4.35 11.51
CA LEU A 14 -16.15 -3.31 10.52
C LEU A 14 -16.54 -3.89 9.14
N LEU A 15 -16.42 -5.21 8.95
CA LEU A 15 -16.63 -5.89 7.66
C LEU A 15 -17.95 -6.68 7.59
N GLY A 16 -18.81 -6.58 8.61
CA GLY A 16 -20.11 -7.26 8.65
C GLY A 16 -19.98 -8.78 8.43
N ARG A 17 -20.71 -9.34 7.47
CA ARG A 17 -20.67 -10.79 7.17
C ARG A 17 -19.35 -11.28 6.58
N ARG A 18 -18.49 -10.36 6.11
CA ARG A 18 -17.14 -10.67 5.60
C ARG A 18 -16.10 -10.78 6.71
N GLN A 19 -16.55 -10.78 7.96
CA GLN A 19 -15.71 -10.91 9.13
C GLN A 19 -15.07 -12.29 9.22
N ASN A 20 -13.78 -12.35 9.55
CA ASN A 20 -13.04 -13.59 9.79
C ASN A 20 -12.48 -13.61 11.22
N ASN A 21 -12.43 -14.79 11.84
CA ASN A 21 -11.73 -14.98 13.10
C ASN A 21 -10.24 -15.21 12.81
N LEU A 22 -9.47 -14.13 12.80
CA LEU A 22 -8.05 -14.17 12.50
C LEU A 22 -7.29 -14.97 13.57
N ARG A 23 -6.31 -15.77 13.15
CA ARG A 23 -5.53 -16.65 14.05
C ARG A 23 -4.07 -16.25 14.19
N ALA A 24 -3.52 -15.57 13.19
CA ALA A 24 -2.16 -15.05 13.17
C ALA A 24 -2.06 -13.97 12.09
N GLY A 25 -1.08 -13.07 12.22
CA GLY A 25 -0.60 -12.26 11.11
C GLY A 25 0.60 -12.93 10.45
N VAL A 26 0.78 -12.71 9.15
CA VAL A 26 1.95 -13.21 8.40
C VAL A 26 2.78 -12.04 7.91
N MET A 27 4.09 -12.09 8.13
CA MET A 27 5.05 -11.14 7.57
C MET A 27 6.15 -11.88 6.80
N VAL A 28 6.54 -11.34 5.66
CA VAL A 28 7.45 -12.01 4.72
C VAL A 28 8.81 -11.33 4.64
N HIS A 29 9.87 -12.04 4.99
CA HIS A 29 11.27 -11.64 4.76
C HIS A 29 11.70 -12.08 3.35
N GLY A 30 12.29 -11.17 2.58
CA GLY A 30 12.63 -11.36 1.16
C GLY A 30 11.64 -10.72 0.17
N PHE A 31 10.61 -10.02 0.67
CA PHE A 31 9.79 -9.11 -0.13
C PHE A 31 10.32 -7.67 -0.02
N ASP A 32 9.68 -6.81 0.78
CA ASP A 32 10.05 -5.40 0.90
C ASP A 32 11.38 -5.18 1.64
N VAL A 33 11.88 -6.21 2.33
CA VAL A 33 13.20 -6.22 2.95
C VAL A 33 13.95 -7.46 2.43
N PRO A 34 15.12 -7.29 1.80
CA PRO A 34 15.88 -8.41 1.27
C PRO A 34 16.43 -9.32 2.37
N LEU A 35 16.72 -10.58 2.01
CA LEU A 35 17.16 -11.61 2.95
C LEU A 35 18.50 -11.30 3.64
N ASP A 36 19.34 -10.49 2.99
CA ASP A 36 20.63 -10.01 3.49
C ASP A 36 20.53 -8.81 4.44
N ARG A 37 19.32 -8.31 4.72
CA ARG A 37 19.04 -7.26 5.71
C ARG A 37 18.18 -7.75 6.88
N PRO A 38 18.67 -8.74 7.67
CA PRO A 38 17.94 -9.25 8.83
C PRO A 38 17.79 -8.20 9.94
N ASP A 39 18.67 -7.21 10.00
CA ASP A 39 18.61 -6.05 10.90
C ASP A 39 17.34 -5.22 10.68
N ILE A 40 17.11 -4.79 9.43
CA ILE A 40 15.92 -4.04 9.03
C ILE A 40 14.66 -4.89 9.23
N PHE A 41 14.72 -6.16 8.84
CA PHE A 41 13.57 -7.05 8.96
C PHE A 41 13.20 -7.29 10.43
N GLY A 42 14.18 -7.52 11.30
CA GLY A 42 14.00 -7.70 12.74
C GLY A 42 13.21 -6.54 13.34
N LYS A 43 13.68 -5.30 13.15
CA LYS A 43 12.97 -4.09 13.62
C LYS A 43 11.58 -3.94 13.03
N SER A 44 11.42 -4.25 11.76
CA SER A 44 10.11 -4.19 11.11
C SER A 44 9.12 -5.22 11.68
N SER A 45 9.61 -6.41 12.00
CA SER A 45 8.83 -7.49 12.59
C SER A 45 8.44 -7.19 14.04
N GLU A 46 9.32 -6.57 14.83
CA GLU A 46 9.02 -6.08 16.19
C GLU A 46 7.84 -5.09 16.17
N LEU A 47 7.82 -4.15 15.22
CA LEU A 47 6.72 -3.20 15.06
C LEU A 47 5.40 -3.90 14.67
N GLY A 48 5.46 -4.86 13.74
CA GLY A 48 4.31 -5.66 13.33
C GLY A 48 3.77 -6.53 14.47
N ALA A 49 4.65 -7.14 15.26
CA ALA A 49 4.31 -7.95 16.42
C ALA A 49 3.57 -7.14 17.48
N LYS A 50 4.07 -5.94 17.84
CA LYS A 50 3.38 -5.03 18.77
C LYS A 50 1.95 -4.70 18.35
N ILE A 51 1.72 -4.51 17.05
CA ILE A 51 0.37 -4.29 16.53
C ILE A 51 -0.48 -5.55 16.74
N LEU A 52 -0.03 -6.72 16.30
CA LEU A 52 -0.79 -7.97 16.41
C LEU A 52 -1.06 -8.37 17.87
N GLU A 53 -0.09 -8.19 18.76
CA GLU A 53 -0.22 -8.44 20.20
C GLU A 53 -1.33 -7.59 20.84
N SER A 54 -1.49 -6.33 20.40
CA SER A 54 -2.60 -5.49 20.87
C SER A 54 -3.99 -5.98 20.47
N TYR A 55 -4.06 -6.93 19.53
CA TYR A 55 -5.27 -7.66 19.15
C TYR A 55 -5.29 -9.12 19.65
N GLY A 56 -4.31 -9.53 20.46
CA GLY A 56 -4.19 -10.89 20.96
C GLY A 56 -3.81 -11.93 19.89
N LEU A 57 -3.12 -11.50 18.83
CA LEU A 57 -2.71 -12.38 17.72
C LEU A 57 -1.18 -12.53 17.67
N PRO A 58 -0.66 -13.73 17.33
CA PRO A 58 0.76 -13.92 17.08
C PRO A 58 1.18 -13.42 15.68
N LEU A 59 2.46 -13.13 15.53
CA LEU A 59 3.11 -12.89 14.25
C LEU A 59 3.86 -14.14 13.77
N THR A 60 3.55 -14.60 12.57
CA THR A 60 4.27 -15.66 11.85
C THR A 60 5.17 -15.05 10.79
N ILE A 61 6.45 -15.44 10.79
CA ILE A 61 7.42 -15.00 9.80
C ILE A 61 7.61 -16.09 8.73
N VAL A 62 7.53 -15.69 7.46
CA VAL A 62 7.89 -16.54 6.32
C VAL A 62 9.11 -15.93 5.63
N ARG A 63 10.10 -16.75 5.28
CA ARG A 63 11.29 -16.31 4.54
C ARG A 63 11.25 -16.91 3.14
N THR A 64 11.49 -16.10 2.11
CA THR A 64 11.49 -16.57 0.72
C THR A 64 12.46 -15.75 -0.13
N ASN A 65 13.08 -16.39 -1.12
CA ASN A 65 13.93 -15.74 -2.12
C ASN A 65 13.15 -15.42 -3.41
N TRP A 66 11.81 -15.34 -3.38
CA TRP A 66 10.98 -15.12 -4.59
C TRP A 66 11.49 -13.98 -5.48
N ARG A 67 11.88 -12.86 -4.86
CA ARG A 67 12.41 -11.68 -5.58
C ARG A 67 13.76 -11.90 -6.25
N ASP A 68 14.46 -12.97 -5.90
CA ASP A 68 15.76 -13.35 -6.47
C ASP A 68 15.61 -14.39 -7.59
N LEU A 69 14.43 -15.02 -7.72
CA LEU A 69 14.22 -16.12 -8.65
C LEU A 69 13.91 -15.67 -10.08
N ARG A 70 13.38 -14.46 -10.27
CA ARG A 70 12.90 -13.99 -11.59
C ARG A 70 12.99 -12.47 -11.69
N ASP A 71 13.42 -11.99 -12.86
CA ASP A 71 13.41 -10.57 -13.26
C ASP A 71 12.01 -10.13 -13.71
N MET A 72 11.01 -10.38 -12.87
CA MET A 72 9.66 -9.90 -13.12
C MET A 72 9.43 -8.60 -12.36
N PRO A 73 8.79 -7.59 -13.00
CA PRO A 73 8.48 -6.36 -12.29
C PRO A 73 7.58 -6.65 -11.07
N TRP A 74 8.08 -6.38 -9.86
CA TRP A 74 7.43 -6.77 -8.60
C TRP A 74 5.95 -6.39 -8.55
N TYR A 75 5.61 -5.19 -9.03
CA TYR A 75 4.25 -4.67 -9.05
C TYR A 75 3.27 -5.51 -9.88
N THR A 76 3.74 -6.41 -10.77
CA THR A 76 2.88 -7.32 -11.53
C THR A 76 2.67 -8.68 -10.87
N VAL A 77 3.59 -9.09 -9.98
CA VAL A 77 3.67 -10.47 -9.49
C VAL A 77 3.48 -10.64 -7.99
N TYR A 78 3.51 -9.55 -7.22
CA TYR A 78 3.45 -9.61 -5.76
C TYR A 78 2.23 -10.35 -5.22
N ILE A 79 1.08 -10.29 -5.91
CA ILE A 79 -0.11 -10.99 -5.44
C ILE A 79 0.05 -12.51 -5.55
N PHE A 80 0.66 -13.01 -6.63
CA PHE A 80 0.96 -14.43 -6.78
C PHE A 80 1.94 -14.88 -5.68
N ALA A 81 2.97 -14.08 -5.41
CA ALA A 81 3.94 -14.36 -4.36
C ALA A 81 3.28 -14.41 -2.97
N LEU A 82 2.42 -13.43 -2.64
CA LEU A 82 1.66 -13.41 -1.39
C LEU A 82 0.72 -14.61 -1.28
N SER A 83 -0.05 -14.90 -2.33
CA SER A 83 -0.96 -16.04 -2.35
C SER A 83 -0.23 -17.37 -2.22
N SER A 84 0.92 -17.56 -2.87
CA SER A 84 1.77 -18.74 -2.69
C SER A 84 2.23 -18.91 -1.24
N VAL A 85 2.58 -17.82 -0.55
CA VAL A 85 2.88 -17.84 0.89
C VAL A 85 1.66 -18.23 1.70
N MET A 86 0.49 -17.65 1.41
CA MET A 86 -0.74 -17.95 2.16
C MET A 86 -1.18 -19.41 2.00
N HIS A 87 -1.02 -20.01 0.82
CA HIS A 87 -1.36 -21.42 0.57
C HIS A 87 -0.56 -22.42 1.42
N GLN A 88 0.62 -22.03 1.93
CA GLN A 88 1.40 -22.87 2.85
C GLN A 88 0.69 -23.11 4.18
N PHE A 89 -0.33 -22.29 4.51
CA PHE A 89 -1.09 -22.39 5.74
C PHE A 89 -2.40 -23.20 5.60
N SER A 90 -2.65 -23.80 4.43
CA SER A 90 -3.87 -24.58 4.17
C SER A 90 -4.06 -25.80 5.08
N GLY A 91 -2.98 -26.31 5.66
CA GLY A 91 -3.05 -27.40 6.65
C GLY A 91 -3.35 -26.97 8.09
N VAL A 92 -3.33 -25.67 8.41
CA VAL A 92 -3.46 -25.16 9.79
C VAL A 92 -4.60 -24.16 9.99
N VAL A 93 -5.04 -23.48 8.92
CA VAL A 93 -6.21 -22.59 8.93
C VAL A 93 -7.09 -22.87 7.72
N SER A 94 -8.37 -22.52 7.79
CA SER A 94 -9.35 -22.83 6.73
C SER A 94 -9.43 -21.79 5.62
N ARG A 95 -8.78 -20.63 5.77
CA ARG A 95 -8.79 -19.52 4.81
C ARG A 95 -7.66 -18.55 5.08
N ALA A 96 -7.32 -17.77 4.06
CA ALA A 96 -6.42 -16.64 4.17
C ALA A 96 -7.16 -15.31 3.94
N VAL A 97 -6.61 -14.24 4.48
CA VAL A 97 -7.03 -12.86 4.17
C VAL A 97 -5.82 -12.10 3.65
N ILE A 98 -5.97 -11.46 2.49
CA ILE A 98 -5.01 -10.50 1.95
C ILE A 98 -5.71 -9.14 1.91
N ALA A 99 -5.03 -8.09 2.38
CA ALA A 99 -5.57 -6.76 2.30
C ALA A 99 -5.45 -6.21 0.87
N ALA A 100 -6.54 -5.64 0.37
CA ALA A 100 -6.56 -4.96 -0.91
C ALA A 100 -5.76 -3.66 -0.85
N ASP A 101 -4.99 -3.41 -1.89
CA ASP A 101 -4.12 -2.26 -2.03
C ASP A 101 -4.80 -1.05 -2.68
N GLU A 102 -5.77 -1.23 -3.56
CA GLU A 102 -6.56 -0.12 -4.10
C GLU A 102 -8.04 -0.25 -3.74
N ALA A 103 -8.76 0.88 -3.80
CA ALA A 103 -10.22 0.85 -3.82
C ALA A 103 -10.71 0.46 -5.22
N TYR A 104 -11.92 -0.09 -5.34
CA TYR A 104 -12.47 -0.59 -6.61
C TYR A 104 -12.44 0.45 -7.74
N ASP A 105 -12.73 1.70 -7.43
CA ASP A 105 -12.72 2.84 -8.36
C ASP A 105 -11.32 3.37 -8.70
N GLY A 106 -10.32 3.02 -7.86
CA GLY A 106 -8.91 3.35 -8.06
C GLY A 106 -8.08 2.24 -8.72
N GLU A 107 -8.66 1.05 -8.94
CA GLU A 107 -7.93 -0.10 -9.48
C GLU A 107 -7.30 0.21 -10.85
N TYR A 108 -6.03 -0.14 -10.98
CA TYR A 108 -5.27 0.05 -12.20
C TYR A 108 -5.00 -1.28 -12.90
N LEU A 109 -5.66 -1.51 -14.05
CA LEU A 109 -5.48 -2.72 -14.86
C LEU A 109 -4.03 -2.81 -15.39
N GLY A 110 -3.30 -3.82 -14.91
CA GLY A 110 -1.86 -3.99 -15.15
C GLY A 110 -1.05 -4.06 -13.85
N CYS A 111 -1.63 -3.67 -12.71
CA CYS A 111 -1.13 -4.05 -11.38
C CYS A 111 -1.42 -5.53 -11.10
N GLY A 112 -0.55 -6.18 -10.32
CA GLY A 112 -0.67 -7.60 -9.98
C GLY A 112 -1.94 -7.92 -9.18
N SER A 113 -2.35 -7.04 -8.26
CA SER A 113 -3.61 -7.15 -7.53
C SER A 113 -4.70 -6.36 -8.24
N ASN A 114 -5.87 -6.97 -8.39
CA ASN A 114 -7.11 -6.31 -8.84
C ASN A 114 -8.31 -7.22 -8.58
N SER A 115 -9.52 -6.65 -8.55
CA SER A 115 -10.77 -7.34 -8.28
C SER A 115 -11.08 -8.50 -9.23
N ILE A 116 -10.53 -8.50 -10.44
CA ILE A 116 -10.75 -9.54 -11.46
C ILE A 116 -9.86 -10.76 -11.19
N THR A 117 -8.56 -10.55 -10.95
CA THR A 117 -7.60 -11.65 -10.81
C THR A 117 -7.47 -12.15 -9.38
N ASN A 118 -7.73 -11.31 -8.38
CA ASN A 118 -7.59 -11.68 -6.97
C ASN A 118 -8.41 -12.93 -6.59
N PRO A 119 -9.69 -13.08 -6.98
CA PRO A 119 -10.45 -14.30 -6.69
C PRO A 119 -9.82 -15.57 -7.26
N LEU A 120 -9.08 -15.47 -8.37
CA LEU A 120 -8.40 -16.61 -9.02
C LEU A 120 -7.18 -17.10 -8.25
N MET A 121 -6.75 -16.38 -7.21
CA MET A 121 -5.66 -16.82 -6.33
C MET A 121 -6.12 -17.85 -5.30
N SER A 122 -7.42 -18.12 -5.22
CA SER A 122 -8.04 -19.09 -4.31
C SER A 122 -8.21 -20.46 -4.97
N HIS A 123 -8.39 -21.51 -4.16
CA HIS A 123 -8.99 -22.76 -4.62
C HIS A 123 -10.05 -23.24 -3.63
N PHE A 124 -10.86 -24.23 -4.02
CA PHE A 124 -12.01 -24.69 -3.24
C PHE A 124 -11.69 -25.10 -1.79
N GLY A 125 -10.53 -25.73 -1.56
CA GLY A 125 -10.10 -26.18 -0.24
C GLY A 125 -9.45 -25.10 0.63
N PHE A 126 -9.07 -23.96 0.04
CA PHE A 126 -8.43 -22.86 0.75
C PHE A 126 -8.75 -21.51 0.08
N PRO A 127 -9.87 -20.87 0.45
CA PRO A 127 -10.22 -19.56 -0.05
C PRO A 127 -9.28 -18.48 0.48
N ILE A 128 -8.87 -17.57 -0.41
CA ILE A 128 -8.16 -16.34 -0.09
C ILE A 128 -9.13 -15.17 -0.26
N GLU A 129 -9.50 -14.56 0.86
CA GLU A 129 -10.37 -13.38 0.85
C GLU A 129 -9.55 -12.09 0.73
N PHE A 130 -10.03 -11.17 -0.11
CA PHE A 130 -9.45 -9.86 -0.28
C PHE A 130 -10.28 -8.81 0.47
N ALA A 131 -9.66 -8.19 1.48
CA ALA A 131 -10.33 -7.26 2.39
C ALA A 131 -9.91 -5.81 2.12
N GLY A 132 -10.89 -4.92 1.99
CA GLY A 132 -10.65 -3.46 1.96
C GLY A 132 -10.70 -2.77 0.59
N SER A 133 -11.15 -3.44 -0.48
CA SER A 133 -11.35 -2.79 -1.80
C SER A 133 -12.50 -1.78 -1.81
N GLY A 134 -13.38 -1.79 -0.81
CA GLY A 134 -14.42 -0.76 -0.63
C GLY A 134 -13.92 0.51 0.09
N TYR A 135 -12.62 0.62 0.38
CA TYR A 135 -12.07 1.71 1.20
C TYR A 135 -10.89 2.37 0.50
N THR A 136 -10.97 3.68 0.32
CA THR A 136 -9.84 4.51 -0.08
C THR A 136 -8.75 4.51 0.99
N ARG A 137 -7.57 5.02 0.64
CA ARG A 137 -6.46 5.13 1.59
C ARG A 137 -6.77 6.08 2.75
N THR A 138 -7.43 7.20 2.49
CA THR A 138 -7.88 8.14 3.52
C THR A 138 -8.90 7.47 4.44
N SER A 139 -9.85 6.71 3.90
CA SER A 139 -10.84 5.97 4.70
C SER A 139 -10.19 4.88 5.55
N LYS A 140 -9.18 4.16 5.02
CA LYS A 140 -8.38 3.18 5.78
C LYS A 140 -7.62 3.85 6.92
N ALA A 141 -7.03 5.03 6.68
CA ALA A 141 -6.34 5.81 7.71
C ALA A 141 -7.27 6.27 8.84
N LYS A 142 -8.48 6.74 8.49
CA LYS A 142 -9.51 7.19 9.44
C LYS A 142 -9.90 6.11 10.45
N VAL A 143 -9.92 4.83 10.02
CA VAL A 143 -10.24 3.69 10.90
C VAL A 143 -9.23 3.52 12.05
N PHE A 144 -8.01 4.05 11.93
CA PHE A 144 -7.03 4.00 13.02
C PHE A 144 -7.19 5.12 14.06
N SER A 145 -8.18 6.01 13.89
CA SER A 145 -8.47 7.05 14.88
C SER A 145 -8.70 6.41 16.26
N GLY A 146 -8.03 6.94 17.29
CA GLY A 146 -8.10 6.41 18.65
C GLY A 146 -7.33 5.11 18.89
N ASN A 147 -6.53 4.60 17.94
CA ASN A 147 -5.67 3.42 18.13
C ASN A 147 -4.18 3.80 18.27
N PRO A 148 -3.71 4.13 19.49
CA PRO A 148 -2.34 4.61 19.70
C PRO A 148 -1.28 3.56 19.37
N VAL A 149 -1.56 2.26 19.55
CA VAL A 149 -0.61 1.19 19.24
C VAL A 149 -0.37 1.13 17.73
N VAL A 150 -1.43 1.17 16.92
CA VAL A 150 -1.28 1.21 15.46
C VAL A 150 -0.56 2.48 15.02
N LEU A 151 -0.97 3.65 15.52
CA LEU A 151 -0.37 4.94 15.14
C LEU A 151 1.11 5.08 15.54
N SER A 152 1.56 4.33 16.55
CA SER A 152 2.96 4.34 17.01
C SER A 152 3.83 3.30 16.33
N ASN A 153 3.25 2.24 15.75
CA ASN A 153 4.02 1.10 15.23
C ASN A 153 3.80 0.83 13.72
N LEU A 154 2.95 1.59 13.03
CA LEU A 154 2.67 1.34 11.62
C LEU A 154 3.90 1.58 10.73
N ARG A 155 4.38 0.54 10.04
CA ARG A 155 5.39 0.67 8.98
C ARG A 155 4.74 0.75 7.60
N VAL A 156 5.16 1.74 6.80
CA VAL A 156 4.76 1.90 5.40
C VAL A 156 5.96 2.03 4.46
N CYS A 157 7.12 2.48 4.95
CA CYS A 157 8.28 2.74 4.12
C CYS A 157 8.91 1.45 3.59
N PHE A 158 8.98 1.33 2.26
CA PHE A 158 9.74 0.29 1.55
C PHE A 158 10.95 0.84 0.80
N GLN A 159 11.05 2.16 0.67
CA GLN A 159 12.03 2.86 -0.15
C GLN A 159 13.38 2.88 0.57
N SER A 160 13.50 3.64 1.66
CA SER A 160 14.76 3.75 2.40
C SER A 160 14.47 3.75 3.89
N PRO A 161 14.08 2.59 4.47
CA PRO A 161 13.79 2.52 5.90
C PRO A 161 15.05 2.88 6.71
N ILE A 162 14.89 3.77 7.69
CA ILE A 162 15.97 4.13 8.62
C ILE A 162 15.86 3.16 9.79
N ASP A 163 16.82 2.24 9.92
CA ASP A 163 16.84 1.21 10.98
C ASP A 163 15.53 0.40 11.09
N GLY A 164 14.88 0.11 9.97
CA GLY A 164 13.59 -0.59 9.94
C GLY A 164 12.36 0.28 10.20
N HIS A 165 12.54 1.57 10.50
CA HIS A 165 11.46 2.54 10.69
C HIS A 165 11.08 3.28 9.39
N ASN A 166 10.01 4.06 9.46
CA ASN A 166 9.63 4.95 8.37
C ASN A 166 10.63 6.11 8.25
N CYS A 167 11.14 6.39 7.06
CA CYS A 167 12.04 7.53 6.85
C CYS A 167 11.37 8.91 6.97
N GLY A 168 10.04 8.96 6.92
CA GLY A 168 9.26 10.20 7.02
C GLY A 168 9.30 11.11 5.79
N ARG A 169 10.24 10.95 4.86
CA ARG A 169 10.50 11.90 3.76
C ARG A 169 10.28 11.37 2.34
N CYS A 170 10.20 10.06 2.16
CA CYS A 170 9.99 9.48 0.83
C CYS A 170 8.53 9.66 0.36
N GLU A 171 8.26 9.55 -0.94
CA GLU A 171 6.90 9.74 -1.52
C GLU A 171 5.84 8.97 -0.72
N LYS A 172 6.07 7.67 -0.46
CA LYS A 172 5.10 6.85 0.28
C LYS A 172 4.87 7.36 1.71
N CYS A 173 5.92 7.82 2.39
CA CYS A 173 5.77 8.40 3.73
C CYS A 173 5.01 9.72 3.69
N ILE A 174 5.34 10.63 2.76
CA ILE A 174 4.64 11.91 2.58
C ILE A 174 3.18 11.67 2.23
N ARG A 175 2.90 10.81 1.25
CA ARG A 175 1.54 10.44 0.86
C ARG A 175 0.76 9.82 2.01
N THR A 176 1.38 8.97 2.82
CA THR A 176 0.72 8.39 3.99
C THR A 176 0.39 9.45 5.04
N LYS A 177 1.30 10.39 5.33
CA LYS A 177 1.03 11.54 6.21
C LYS A 177 -0.17 12.34 5.71
N LEU A 178 -0.23 12.63 4.40
CA LEU A 178 -1.34 13.36 3.78
C LEU A 178 -2.68 12.61 3.91
N ASN A 179 -2.69 11.27 3.83
CA ASN A 179 -3.91 10.48 4.09
C ASN A 179 -4.37 10.60 5.55
N PHE A 180 -3.45 10.62 6.52
CA PHE A 180 -3.81 10.83 7.93
C PHE A 180 -4.29 12.25 8.22
N ILE A 181 -3.69 13.26 7.57
CA ILE A 181 -4.17 14.65 7.63
C ILE A 181 -5.60 14.72 7.08
N ALA A 182 -5.82 14.27 5.85
CA ALA A 182 -7.14 14.27 5.20
C ALA A 182 -8.19 13.41 5.95
N ALA A 183 -7.74 12.46 6.78
CA ALA A 183 -8.62 11.68 7.65
C ALA A 183 -9.05 12.41 8.94
N GLY A 184 -8.53 13.62 9.19
CA GLY A 184 -8.75 14.40 10.41
C GLY A 184 -7.88 13.95 11.60
N ILE A 185 -6.83 13.16 11.37
CA ILE A 185 -5.95 12.64 12.44
C ILE A 185 -4.72 13.54 12.64
N GLY A 186 -4.20 14.13 11.57
CA GLY A 186 -3.02 14.99 11.62
C GLY A 186 -1.71 14.21 11.85
N ARG A 187 -0.95 14.56 12.88
CA ARG A 187 0.40 14.00 13.12
C ARG A 187 0.31 12.58 13.66
N VAL A 188 1.04 11.65 13.02
CA VAL A 188 1.14 10.25 13.44
C VAL A 188 2.58 9.96 13.94
N PRO A 189 2.76 9.45 15.18
CA PRO A 189 4.08 9.28 15.78
C PRO A 189 5.07 8.48 14.93
N CYS A 190 4.65 7.34 14.35
CA CYS A 190 5.52 6.49 13.54
C CYS A 190 5.97 7.11 12.21
N LEU A 191 5.37 8.22 11.78
CA LEU A 191 5.72 8.93 10.55
C LEU A 191 6.53 10.21 10.81
N GLY A 192 6.73 10.60 12.07
CA GLY A 192 7.45 11.81 12.45
C GLY A 192 6.61 13.07 12.31
N ASN A 193 7.24 14.17 11.90
CA ASN A 193 6.57 15.48 11.78
C ASN A 193 5.65 15.53 10.56
N LEU A 194 4.70 16.47 10.58
CA LEU A 194 3.88 16.80 9.41
C LEU A 194 4.76 17.21 8.22
N PRO A 195 4.36 16.90 6.99
CA PRO A 195 5.10 17.37 5.82
C PRO A 195 4.90 18.87 5.67
N ASN A 196 5.93 19.58 5.24
CA ASN A 196 5.81 20.98 4.82
C ASN A 196 5.52 21.09 3.31
N ARG A 197 5.16 22.30 2.87
CA ARG A 197 4.84 22.60 1.46
C ARG A 197 5.97 22.20 0.50
N SER A 198 7.23 22.47 0.85
CA SER A 198 8.38 22.16 -0.01
C SER A 198 8.59 20.65 -0.17
N GLU A 199 8.36 19.87 0.89
CA GLU A 199 8.42 18.41 0.82
C GLU A 199 7.34 17.84 -0.10
N ILE A 200 6.13 18.42 -0.08
CA ILE A 200 5.04 18.00 -0.97
C ILE A 200 5.34 18.42 -2.41
N ASP A 201 5.75 19.67 -2.64
CA ASP A 201 6.08 20.18 -3.98
C ASP A 201 7.26 19.39 -4.62
N GLY A 202 8.15 18.83 -3.80
CA GLY A 202 9.26 17.96 -4.24
C GLY A 202 8.87 16.52 -4.61
N VAL A 203 7.62 16.11 -4.37
CA VAL A 203 7.16 14.76 -4.73
C VAL A 203 7.12 14.59 -6.25
N THR A 204 7.73 13.51 -6.72
CA THR A 204 7.65 13.11 -8.12
C THR A 204 6.53 12.09 -8.34
N ILE A 205 5.51 12.45 -9.14
CA ILE A 205 4.49 11.51 -9.63
C ILE A 205 5.07 10.78 -10.85
N ASP A 206 5.69 9.64 -10.61
CA ASP A 206 6.46 8.88 -11.61
C ASP A 206 5.60 8.02 -12.53
N ASN A 207 4.41 7.62 -12.07
CA ASN A 207 3.49 6.79 -12.82
C ASN A 207 1.99 7.11 -12.53
N PRO A 208 1.07 6.59 -13.35
CA PRO A 208 -0.36 6.89 -13.21
C PRO A 208 -1.06 6.25 -12.00
N ALA A 209 -0.58 5.13 -11.47
CA ALA A 209 -1.11 4.59 -10.22
C ALA A 209 -0.80 5.54 -9.05
N VAL A 210 0.42 6.09 -9.01
CA VAL A 210 0.78 7.14 -8.02
C VAL A 210 -0.08 8.39 -8.20
N LEU A 211 -0.39 8.79 -9.45
CA LEU A 211 -1.32 9.91 -9.67
C LEU A 211 -2.69 9.64 -9.04
N ASN A 212 -3.27 8.45 -9.25
CA ASN A 212 -4.57 8.08 -8.68
C ASN A 212 -4.53 8.13 -7.15
N LEU A 213 -3.47 7.59 -6.54
CA LEU A 213 -3.30 7.64 -5.09
C LEU A 213 -3.28 9.06 -4.49
N TYR A 214 -2.82 10.07 -5.24
CA TYR A 214 -2.89 11.48 -4.82
C TYR A 214 -4.23 12.14 -5.14
N ARG A 215 -4.88 11.74 -6.24
CA ARG A 215 -6.24 12.18 -6.57
C ARG A 215 -7.24 11.72 -5.51
N ASP A 216 -7.15 10.46 -5.10
CA ASP A 216 -8.02 9.89 -4.07
C ASP A 216 -7.97 10.67 -2.76
N ILE A 217 -6.82 11.24 -2.40
CA ILE A 217 -6.66 12.09 -1.21
C ILE A 217 -7.45 13.40 -1.34
N LEU A 218 -7.53 13.96 -2.55
CA LEU A 218 -8.32 15.16 -2.83
C LEU A 218 -9.81 14.85 -2.98
N ASP A 219 -10.11 13.75 -3.68
CA ASP A 219 -11.46 13.31 -4.03
C ASP A 219 -12.20 12.72 -2.82
N SER A 220 -11.47 12.27 -1.77
CA SER A 220 -12.08 11.81 -0.51
C SER A 220 -12.82 12.91 0.27
N GLY A 221 -12.73 14.17 -0.14
CA GLY A 221 -13.39 15.30 0.54
C GLY A 221 -12.93 15.47 1.99
N GLY A 222 -11.72 15.01 2.31
CA GLY A 222 -11.20 14.84 3.67
C GLY A 222 -11.20 16.12 4.52
N ASP A 223 -10.96 15.96 5.81
CA ASP A 223 -10.83 17.08 6.74
C ASP A 223 -9.43 17.68 6.64
N TRP A 224 -9.36 18.92 6.15
CA TRP A 224 -8.12 19.68 5.98
C TRP A 224 -8.07 20.91 6.88
N ALA A 225 -8.92 20.99 7.90
CA ALA A 225 -8.97 22.15 8.78
C ALA A 225 -7.59 22.43 9.41
N GLY A 226 -7.07 23.63 9.19
CA GLY A 226 -5.73 24.04 9.65
C GLY A 226 -4.56 23.49 8.82
N HIS A 227 -4.85 22.85 7.68
CA HIS A 227 -3.88 22.25 6.76
C HIS A 227 -4.17 22.60 5.29
N GLU A 228 -4.85 23.72 5.03
CA GLU A 228 -5.30 24.17 3.72
C GLU A 228 -4.12 24.35 2.75
N GLU A 229 -2.99 24.89 3.22
CA GLU A 229 -1.78 25.04 2.40
C GLU A 229 -1.22 23.70 1.90
N LEU A 230 -1.34 22.63 2.71
CA LEU A 230 -0.89 21.30 2.34
C LEU A 230 -1.83 20.69 1.29
N ARG A 231 -3.14 20.89 1.44
CA ARG A 231 -4.14 20.50 0.43
C ARG A 231 -3.85 21.18 -0.90
N ASP A 232 -3.52 22.46 -0.90
CA ASP A 232 -3.17 23.22 -2.10
C ASP A 232 -1.88 22.74 -2.73
N ALA A 233 -0.88 22.33 -1.92
CA ALA A 233 0.33 21.68 -2.43
C ALA A 233 0.01 20.36 -3.15
N VAL A 234 -0.86 19.53 -2.57
CA VAL A 234 -1.31 18.29 -3.22
C VAL A 234 -2.03 18.59 -4.55
N ARG A 235 -2.92 19.60 -4.56
CA ARG A 235 -3.59 20.04 -5.80
C ARG A 235 -2.59 20.45 -6.86
N ARG A 236 -1.56 21.23 -6.50
CA ARG A 236 -0.52 21.66 -7.45
C ARG A 236 0.23 20.48 -8.07
N ILE A 237 0.72 19.52 -7.28
CA ILE A 237 1.47 18.38 -7.83
C ILE A 237 0.59 17.48 -8.71
N VAL A 238 -0.69 17.30 -8.35
CA VAL A 238 -1.66 16.53 -9.15
C VAL A 238 -1.90 17.21 -10.49
N PHE A 239 -2.26 18.50 -10.49
CA PHE A 239 -2.66 19.20 -11.72
C PHE A 239 -1.48 19.63 -12.61
N SER A 240 -0.28 19.77 -12.03
CA SER A 240 0.95 20.01 -12.81
C SER A 240 1.60 18.73 -13.33
N SER A 241 1.12 17.55 -12.92
CA SER A 241 1.65 16.26 -13.39
C SER A 241 1.43 16.07 -14.89
N LYS A 242 2.47 15.58 -15.58
CA LYS A 242 2.37 15.17 -16.99
C LYS A 242 1.30 14.09 -17.20
N TRP A 243 1.06 13.26 -16.18
CA TRP A 243 0.09 12.17 -16.23
C TRP A 243 -1.34 12.70 -16.20
N GLU A 244 -1.62 13.72 -15.38
CA GLU A 244 -2.94 14.38 -15.35
C GLU A 244 -3.21 15.11 -16.66
N ARG A 245 -2.21 15.82 -17.22
CA ARG A 245 -2.32 16.42 -18.56
C ARG A 245 -2.64 15.38 -19.64
N SER A 246 -1.99 14.21 -19.58
CA SER A 246 -2.23 13.12 -20.52
C SER A 246 -3.62 12.51 -20.36
N ARG A 247 -4.08 12.36 -19.12
CA ARG A 247 -5.41 11.85 -18.77
C ARG A 247 -6.54 12.76 -19.30
N ARG A 248 -6.40 14.08 -19.15
CA ARG A 248 -7.38 15.06 -19.66
C ARG A 248 -7.50 15.02 -21.19
N ARG A 249 -6.36 15.05 -21.89
CA ARG A 249 -6.32 14.92 -23.36
C ARG A 249 -6.99 13.63 -23.85
N LEU A 250 -6.85 12.55 -23.10
CA LEU A 250 -7.47 11.25 -23.39
C LEU A 250 -8.98 11.27 -23.22
N ALA A 251 -9.48 11.88 -22.16
CA ALA A 251 -10.92 12.04 -21.93
C ALA A 251 -11.59 12.85 -23.06
N GLU A 252 -10.84 13.77 -23.68
CA GLU A 252 -11.30 14.62 -24.78
C GLU A 252 -11.21 13.95 -26.17
N THR A 253 -10.58 12.77 -26.32
CA THR A 253 -10.31 12.16 -27.65
C THR A 253 -10.65 10.65 -27.73
N PRO A 254 -11.87 10.25 -28.16
CA PRO A 254 -12.40 8.92 -27.81
C PRO A 254 -11.83 7.66 -28.49
N ALA A 255 -11.20 7.70 -29.69
CA ALA A 255 -11.08 6.44 -30.48
C ALA A 255 -9.69 6.05 -31.02
N LYS A 256 -8.86 6.97 -31.52
CA LYS A 256 -7.62 6.61 -32.25
C LYS A 256 -6.34 6.61 -31.39
N LEU A 257 -6.36 7.23 -30.20
CA LEU A 257 -5.18 7.38 -29.33
C LEU A 257 -4.99 6.23 -28.33
N SER A 258 -6.06 5.48 -27.99
CA SER A 258 -6.00 4.39 -27.01
C SER A 258 -4.96 3.33 -27.37
N ARG A 259 -4.88 2.92 -28.65
CA ARG A 259 -3.90 1.95 -29.16
C ARG A 259 -2.44 2.41 -29.01
N ARG A 260 -2.17 3.71 -29.21
CA ARG A 260 -0.81 4.28 -29.11
C ARG A 260 -0.38 4.42 -27.64
N LEU A 261 -1.34 4.63 -26.75
CA LEU A 261 -1.09 4.78 -25.31
C LEU A 261 -1.01 3.46 -24.57
N THR A 262 -1.78 2.42 -24.92
CA THR A 262 -1.54 1.05 -24.41
C THR A 262 -0.09 0.61 -24.68
N ARG A 263 0.47 1.02 -25.83
CA ARG A 263 1.85 0.75 -26.22
C ARG A 263 2.89 1.55 -25.41
N ILE A 264 2.64 2.83 -25.10
CA ILE A 264 3.51 3.66 -24.25
C ILE A 264 3.43 3.18 -22.78
N TYR A 265 2.24 2.80 -22.33
CA TYR A 265 1.99 2.27 -20.99
C TYR A 265 2.69 0.93 -20.78
N ARG A 266 2.53 -0.04 -21.69
CA ARG A 266 3.30 -1.30 -21.66
C ARG A 266 4.81 -1.04 -21.61
N LYS A 267 5.30 -0.04 -22.35
CA LYS A 267 6.74 0.29 -22.41
C LYS A 267 7.29 0.89 -21.11
N HIS A 268 6.50 1.62 -20.32
CA HIS A 268 6.98 2.29 -19.12
C HIS A 268 6.81 1.48 -17.83
N ILE A 269 5.73 0.70 -17.70
CA ILE A 269 5.53 -0.06 -16.46
C ILE A 269 6.40 -1.33 -16.44
N LEU A 270 6.61 -2.01 -17.58
CA LEU A 270 7.39 -3.25 -17.65
C LEU A 270 8.93 -3.11 -17.53
N ARG A 271 9.48 -1.90 -17.42
CA ARG A 271 10.90 -1.64 -17.73
C ARG A 271 11.86 -1.40 -16.57
N LYS A 272 11.44 -1.55 -15.30
CA LYS A 272 12.37 -1.41 -14.16
C LYS A 272 12.19 -2.51 -13.11
N PRO A 273 12.78 -3.70 -13.31
CA PRO A 273 12.74 -4.81 -12.34
C PRO A 273 13.54 -4.52 -11.05
N ASP A 274 14.62 -3.74 -11.14
CA ASP A 274 15.72 -3.80 -10.14
C ASP A 274 15.83 -2.64 -9.15
N LEU A 275 14.84 -1.75 -9.08
CA LEU A 275 14.98 -0.58 -8.22
C LEU A 275 14.97 -0.91 -6.72
N TRP A 276 14.43 -2.03 -6.26
CA TRP A 276 14.23 -2.23 -4.82
C TRP A 276 15.51 -2.55 -4.01
N ARG A 277 16.53 -3.20 -4.61
CA ARG A 277 17.81 -3.46 -3.93
C ARG A 277 18.64 -2.19 -3.72
N ASN A 278 18.62 -1.29 -4.70
CA ASN A 278 19.41 -0.05 -4.68
C ASN A 278 18.88 1.01 -3.70
N TRP A 279 17.67 0.84 -3.14
CA TRP A 279 17.08 1.85 -2.25
C TRP A 279 17.33 1.57 -0.76
N ILE A 280 17.74 0.34 -0.45
CA ILE A 280 18.05 -0.15 0.91
C ILE A 280 19.58 -0.18 1.14
N GLY A 281 20.39 -0.05 0.08
CA GLY A 281 21.84 0.11 0.15
C GLY A 281 22.27 1.57 -0.13
N GLY A 282 22.32 2.37 0.93
CA GLY A 282 22.92 3.70 0.98
C GLY A 282 23.40 3.95 2.40
#